data_AF-F0WAV5-F1
#
_entry.id   AF-F0WAV5-F1
#
_cell.length_a   1.000
_cell.length_b   1.000
_cell.length_c   1.000
_cell.angle_alpha   90.00
_cell.angle_beta   90.00
_cell.angle_gamma   90.00
#
_symmetry.space_group_name_H-M   'P 1'
#
loop_
_entity.id
_entity.type
_entity.pdbx_description
1 polymer ?
#
loop_
_entity_poly.entity_id
_entity_poly.type
_entity_poly.pdbx_seq_one_letter_code
_entity_poly.pdbx_strand_id
1 'polypeptide(L)'
;MKHPNVERYIRREEELVQARDYRNKNERIAICANWEERLLFRKGHSSPSSSHNLNSRSAKELDIMNKETLQARQKRLLQFYQSCYEQWEVELNKNGLAILRERD
;
A
#
# COMPACT_ATOMS: atom_id res chain seq x y z
N MET A 1 22.94 -23.35 -68.39
CA MET A 1 21.75 -22.48 -68.41
C MET A 1 21.29 -22.28 -66.98
N LYS A 2 21.15 -21.04 -66.50
CA LYS A 2 20.55 -20.76 -65.19
C LYS A 2 19.04 -20.85 -65.34
N HIS A 3 18.36 -21.64 -64.51
CA HIS A 3 16.91 -21.77 -64.56
C HIS A 3 16.27 -20.69 -63.69
N PRO A 4 15.74 -19.58 -64.26
CA PRO A 4 15.26 -18.43 -63.49
C PRO A 4 14.10 -18.78 -62.55
N ASN A 5 13.32 -19.82 -62.88
CA ASN A 5 12.27 -20.33 -62.01
C ASN A 5 12.82 -21.05 -60.77
N VAL A 6 13.95 -21.75 -60.92
CA VAL A 6 14.61 -22.44 -59.80
C VAL A 6 15.22 -21.40 -58.85
N GLU A 7 15.85 -20.35 -59.39
CA GLU A 7 16.40 -19.26 -58.56
C GLU A 7 15.30 -18.50 -57.80
N ARG A 8 14.15 -18.23 -58.45
CA ARG A 8 13.00 -17.60 -57.79
C ARG A 8 12.39 -18.50 -56.71
N TYR A 9 12.34 -19.81 -56.94
CA TYR A 9 11.86 -20.78 -55.96
C TYR A 9 12.78 -20.81 -54.74
N ILE A 10 14.09 -20.92 -54.95
CA ILE A 10 15.09 -20.94 -53.87
C ILE A 10 14.99 -19.66 -53.04
N ARG A 11 14.94 -18.48 -53.68
CA ARG A 11 14.80 -17.21 -52.97
C ARG A 11 13.53 -17.17 -52.11
N ARG A 12 12.40 -17.62 -52.65
CA ARG A 12 11.14 -17.68 -51.89
C ARG A 12 11.25 -18.60 -50.68
N GLU A 13 11.87 -19.76 -50.84
CA GLU A 13 12.07 -20.69 -49.72
C GLU A 13 12.99 -20.10 -48.66
N GLU A 14 14.06 -19.41 -49.05
CA GLU A 14 14.94 -18.68 -48.13
C GLU A 14 14.19 -17.57 -47.37
N GLU A 15 13.35 -16.79 -48.05
CA GLU A 15 12.50 -15.77 -47.43
C GLU A 15 11.51 -16.39 -46.43
N LEU A 16 10.92 -17.53 -46.75
CA LEU A 16 9.99 -18.25 -45.86
C LEU A 16 10.70 -18.80 -44.62
N VAL A 17 11.91 -19.32 -44.77
CA VAL A 17 12.73 -19.78 -43.65
C VAL A 17 13.07 -18.61 -42.73
N GLN A 18 13.51 -17.48 -43.29
CA GLN A 18 13.81 -16.27 -42.51
C GLN A 18 12.57 -15.78 -41.76
N ALA A 19 11.41 -15.70 -42.41
CA ALA A 19 10.16 -15.27 -41.79
C ALA A 19 9.75 -16.17 -40.61
N ARG A 20 9.93 -17.51 -40.75
CA ARG A 20 9.68 -18.47 -39.67
C ARG A 20 10.63 -18.25 -38.49
N ASP A 21 11.91 -18.02 -38.76
CA ASP A 21 12.90 -17.76 -37.72
C ASP A 21 12.61 -16.46 -36.96
N TYR A 22 12.23 -15.39 -37.66
CA TYR A 22 11.82 -14.14 -37.04
C TYR A 22 10.59 -14.32 -36.16
N ARG A 23 9.58 -15.05 -36.64
CA ARG A 23 8.38 -15.37 -35.85
C ARG A 23 8.74 -16.12 -34.56
N ASN A 24 9.56 -17.16 -34.67
CA ASN A 24 9.97 -17.97 -33.53
C ASN A 24 10.76 -17.17 -32.49
N LYS A 25 11.66 -16.27 -32.95
CA LYS A 25 12.39 -15.35 -32.06
C LYS A 25 11.45 -14.38 -31.37
N ASN A 26 10.52 -13.79 -32.10
CA ASN A 26 9.57 -12.84 -31.56
C ASN A 26 8.62 -13.49 -30.52
N GLU A 27 8.17 -14.71 -30.78
CA GLU A 27 7.34 -15.47 -29.83
C GLU A 27 8.09 -15.74 -28.52
N ARG A 28 9.36 -16.14 -28.59
CA ARG A 28 10.20 -16.31 -27.39
C ARG A 28 10.34 -15.01 -26.60
N ILE A 29 10.61 -13.90 -27.29
CA ILE A 29 10.73 -12.57 -26.65
C ILE A 29 9.40 -12.18 -26.00
N ALA A 30 8.27 -12.38 -26.68
CA ALA A 30 6.95 -12.08 -26.16
C ALA A 30 6.63 -12.91 -24.90
N ILE A 31 6.99 -14.20 -24.88
CA ILE A 31 6.84 -15.06 -23.70
C ILE A 31 7.70 -14.55 -22.54
N CYS A 32 8.97 -14.23 -22.79
CA CYS A 32 9.88 -13.68 -21.77
C CYS A 32 9.36 -12.36 -21.21
N ALA A 33 8.96 -11.41 -22.07
CA ALA A 33 8.42 -10.12 -21.65
C ALA A 33 7.14 -10.27 -20.81
N ASN A 34 6.24 -11.16 -21.22
CA ASN A 34 5.01 -11.43 -20.46
C ASN A 34 5.32 -12.09 -19.10
N TRP A 35 6.30 -12.99 -19.05
CA TRP A 35 6.75 -13.57 -17.79
C TRP A 35 7.41 -12.54 -16.87
N GLU A 36 8.25 -11.66 -17.40
CA GLU A 36 8.87 -10.55 -16.67
C GLU A 36 7.83 -9.57 -16.15
N GLU A 37 6.84 -9.19 -16.96
CA GLU A 37 5.74 -8.33 -16.55
C GLU A 37 4.92 -8.98 -15.43
N ARG A 38 4.55 -10.27 -15.56
CA ARG A 38 3.89 -11.01 -14.47
C ARG A 38 4.74 -11.11 -13.23
N LEU A 39 6.05 -11.28 -13.38
CA LEU A 39 7.00 -11.31 -12.28
C LEU A 39 7.09 -9.93 -11.63
N LEU A 40 7.07 -8.83 -12.38
CA LEU A 40 7.07 -7.47 -11.87
C LEU A 40 5.76 -7.12 -11.18
N PHE A 41 4.60 -7.51 -11.71
CA PHE A 41 3.32 -7.39 -11.03
C PHE A 41 3.29 -8.20 -9.74
N ARG A 42 3.77 -9.46 -9.80
CA ARG A 42 3.94 -10.27 -8.60
C ARG A 42 4.87 -9.58 -7.65
N LYS A 43 6.08 -9.15 -8.04
CA LYS A 43 7.08 -8.48 -7.20
C LYS A 43 6.64 -7.10 -6.70
N GLY A 44 5.74 -6.41 -7.40
CA GLY A 44 5.06 -5.20 -6.94
C GLY A 44 4.07 -5.49 -5.80
N HIS A 45 3.42 -6.66 -5.84
CA HIS A 45 2.56 -7.18 -4.77
C HIS A 45 3.27 -8.11 -3.75
N SER A 46 4.43 -8.65 -4.11
CA SER A 46 5.21 -9.70 -3.44
C SER A 46 6.62 -9.21 -3.13
N SER A 47 6.81 -7.89 -3.11
CA SER A 47 7.77 -7.25 -2.23
C SER A 47 6.99 -6.85 -0.98
N PRO A 48 6.90 -7.75 0.03
CA PRO A 48 6.31 -7.42 1.32
C PRO A 48 7.11 -6.31 2.01
N SER A 49 8.34 -6.04 1.52
CA SER A 49 9.26 -5.06 2.09
C SER A 49 9.10 -3.63 1.54
N SER A 50 8.36 -3.39 0.45
CA SER A 50 8.15 -2.03 -0.08
C SER A 50 6.71 -1.54 0.11
N SER A 51 5.71 -2.17 -0.53
CA SER A 51 4.31 -1.72 -0.43
C SER A 51 3.66 -2.07 0.91
N HIS A 52 3.81 -3.30 1.39
CA HIS A 52 3.25 -3.71 2.68
C HIS A 52 4.01 -3.05 3.84
N ASN A 53 5.31 -2.77 3.67
CA ASN A 53 6.13 -2.09 4.66
C ASN A 53 5.81 -0.59 4.73
N LEU A 54 5.60 0.09 3.58
CA LEU A 54 5.10 1.47 3.55
C LEU A 54 3.70 1.58 4.15
N ASN A 55 2.78 0.67 3.80
CA ASN A 55 1.43 0.65 4.38
C ASN A 55 1.44 0.25 5.86
N SER A 56 2.30 -0.67 6.29
CA SER A 56 2.40 -1.06 7.70
C SER A 56 3.11 0.00 8.55
N ARG A 57 4.10 0.69 7.99
CA ARG A 57 4.80 1.79 8.64
C ARG A 57 3.89 3.00 8.77
N SER A 58 3.19 3.37 7.70
CA SER A 58 2.15 4.41 7.76
C SER A 58 1.01 4.01 8.70
N ALA A 59 0.55 2.76 8.70
CA ALA A 59 -0.46 2.30 9.66
C ALA A 59 0.02 2.38 11.12
N LYS A 60 1.28 2.02 11.38
CA LYS A 60 1.89 2.16 12.73
C LYS A 60 2.05 3.63 13.13
N GLU A 61 2.50 4.49 12.21
CA GLU A 61 2.62 5.93 12.45
C GLU A 61 1.25 6.56 12.74
N LEU A 62 0.20 6.17 12.00
CA LEU A 62 -1.17 6.59 12.25
C LEU A 62 -1.70 6.08 13.60
N ASP A 63 -1.41 4.84 13.98
CA ASP A 63 -1.83 4.29 15.28
C ASP A 63 -1.16 5.01 16.46
N ILE A 64 0.13 5.35 16.33
CA ILE A 64 0.86 6.16 17.33
C ILE A 64 0.23 7.54 17.45
N MET A 65 0.00 8.24 16.34
CA MET A 65 -0.66 9.56 16.37
C MET A 65 -2.08 9.49 16.95
N ASN A 66 -2.83 8.41 16.66
CA ASN A 66 -4.16 8.22 17.25
C ASN A 66 -4.08 8.02 18.77
N LYS A 67 -3.11 7.25 19.27
CA LYS A 67 -2.88 7.09 20.72
C LYS A 67 -2.51 8.41 21.39
N GLU A 68 -1.63 9.19 20.79
CA GLU A 68 -1.22 10.49 21.32
C GLU A 68 -2.39 11.48 21.38
N THR A 69 -3.21 11.53 20.33
CA THR A 69 -4.40 12.40 20.29
C THR A 69 -5.45 11.99 21.32
N LEU A 70 -5.68 10.69 21.53
CA LEU A 70 -6.56 10.19 22.58
C LEU A 70 -6.06 10.56 23.97
N GLN A 71 -4.76 10.40 24.24
CA GLN A 71 -4.17 10.80 25.52
C GLN A 71 -4.29 12.32 25.75
N ALA A 72 -4.02 13.13 24.73
CA ALA A 72 -4.17 14.58 24.81
C ALA A 72 -5.62 14.99 25.09
N ARG A 73 -6.59 14.35 24.41
CA ARG A 73 -8.02 14.57 24.65
C ARG A 73 -8.43 14.18 26.06
N GLN A 74 -7.97 13.04 26.55
CA GLN A 74 -8.26 12.57 27.91
C GLN A 74 -7.74 13.56 28.96
N LYS A 75 -6.50 14.05 28.80
CA LYS A 75 -5.92 15.06 29.71
C LYS A 75 -6.75 16.35 29.73
N ARG A 76 -7.17 16.84 28.56
CA ARG A 76 -8.01 18.05 28.47
C ARG A 76 -9.39 17.85 29.11
N LEU A 77 -10.02 16.69 28.87
CA LEU A 77 -11.31 16.38 29.48
C LEU A 77 -11.20 16.29 31.01
N LEU A 78 -10.14 15.64 31.51
CA LEU A 78 -9.89 15.55 32.94
C LEU A 78 -9.73 16.94 33.57
N GLN A 79 -8.94 17.83 32.96
CA GLN A 79 -8.79 19.22 33.41
C GLN A 79 -10.10 19.98 33.38
N PHE A 80 -10.87 19.84 32.31
CA PHE A 80 -12.18 20.48 32.18
C PHE A 80 -13.12 20.03 33.30
N TYR A 81 -13.30 18.73 33.51
CA TYR A 81 -14.17 18.23 34.56
C TYR A 81 -13.67 18.56 35.96
N GLN A 82 -12.35 18.56 36.20
CA GLN A 82 -11.79 19.05 37.46
C GLN A 82 -12.22 20.50 37.75
N SER A 83 -12.12 21.39 36.75
CA SER A 83 -12.56 22.78 36.91
C SER A 83 -14.07 22.88 37.17
N CYS A 84 -14.89 22.02 36.54
CA CYS A 84 -16.32 21.96 36.82
C CYS A 84 -16.61 21.48 38.24
N TYR A 85 -15.90 20.44 38.71
CA TYR A 85 -16.05 19.93 40.06
C TYR A 85 -15.69 20.98 41.12
N GLU A 86 -14.62 21.73 40.92
CA GLU A 86 -14.24 22.82 41.82
C GLU A 86 -15.34 23.91 41.88
N GLN A 87 -15.91 24.28 40.73
CA GLN A 87 -17.00 25.26 40.68
C GLN A 87 -18.26 24.74 41.39
N TRP A 88 -18.66 23.50 41.12
CA TRP A 88 -19.83 22.89 41.75
C TRP A 88 -19.64 22.71 43.26
N GLU A 89 -18.44 22.36 43.72
CA GLU A 89 -18.14 22.26 45.15
C GLU A 89 -18.33 23.61 45.85
N VAL A 90 -17.91 24.71 45.23
CA VAL A 90 -18.14 26.07 45.77
C VAL A 90 -19.63 26.41 45.82
N GLU A 91 -20.39 26.08 44.77
CA GLU A 91 -21.82 26.36 44.71
C GLU A 91 -22.65 25.51 45.67
N LEU A 92 -22.32 24.22 45.82
CA LEU A 92 -22.98 23.32 46.76
C LEU A 92 -22.70 23.74 48.20
N ASN A 93 -21.45 24.08 48.52
CA ASN A 93 -21.09 24.53 49.87
C ASN A 93 -21.82 25.82 50.26
N LYS A 94 -22.07 26.74 49.32
CA LYS A 94 -22.91 27.93 49.57
C LYS A 94 -24.35 27.57 49.99
N ASN A 95 -24.84 26.41 49.55
CA ASN A 95 -26.16 25.90 49.88
C ASN A 95 -26.15 24.89 51.05
N GLY A 96 -25.01 24.72 51.73
CA GLY A 96 -24.85 23.75 52.82
C GLY A 96 -24.80 22.29 52.36
N LEU A 97 -24.57 22.04 51.06
CA LEU A 97 -24.43 20.72 50.47
C LEU A 97 -22.96 20.45 50.10
N ALA A 98 -22.58 19.18 49.92
CA ALA A 98 -21.22 18.79 49.53
C ALA A 98 -21.23 17.66 48.50
N ILE A 99 -20.18 17.57 47.67
CA ILE A 99 -20.03 16.48 46.70
C ILE A 99 -19.58 15.21 47.43
N LEU A 100 -20.30 14.10 47.21
CA LEU A 100 -19.90 12.79 47.74
C LEU A 100 -18.62 12.34 47.03
N ARG A 101 -17.56 12.08 47.79
CA ARG A 101 -16.32 11.50 47.29
C ARG A 101 -16.21 10.06 47.78
N GLU A 102 -15.91 9.13 46.87
CA GLU A 102 -15.49 7.79 47.28
C GLU A 102 -14.24 7.92 48.14
N ARG A 103 -14.25 7.27 49.31
CA ARG A 103 -13.05 7.10 50.12
C ARG A 103 -12.41 5.79 49.71
N ASP A 104 -11.14 5.85 49.34
CA ASP A 104 -10.28 4.67 49.18
C ASP A 104 -10.18 3.86 50.48
#